data_AF-A0AAD7F4J9-F1
#
_entry.id   AF-A0AAD7F4J9-F1
#
_cell.length_a   1.000
_cell.length_b   1.000
_cell.length_c   1.000
_cell.angle_alpha   90.00
_cell.angle_beta   90.00
_cell.angle_gamma   90.00
#
_symmetry.space_group_name_H-M   'P 1'
#
loop_
_entity.id
_entity.type
_entity.pdbx_description
1 polymer ?
#
loop_
_entity_poly.entity_id
_entity_poly.type
_entity_poly.pdbx_seq_one_letter_code
_entity_poly.pdbx_strand_id
1 'polypeptide(L)'
;MSRRTHLQLIAHRLAPDDPLRHPDPSRVLLPLSSSPSELLHQLDGRPCWPPLKAEFPSFPPGYPPDLDPFPDPSLLRRAFFKDSSKPLEWLGDALVGLAVSDSLHRHVPDCNKRATDDALTLLWDKNQLGHMALLYGLQCYRIVDRSVRSLPPGVDKMSDIFEAFVGAAALQFGCPTVLNWLATLFDPWVATACLTGCGVASGDAPSTVRSKFQRYWTPLDGVPHAMVPPAWPGPNRAAMSAFGPARVRVCIDARSLLQTTPLDWPPLDINQVDLPEEYPPWPPVFTDPDMPLLNAALTHVNCRLKFGADVPSNQRYKWLGQHLYRTVLTVIAVKTLSAVLVAELNDARVECTNPALLGRMALVFGLQRYVYQVRRANDSSETRLEEMEGSFRALVGAVYVRFGWTELFKWLEPLLLPWIRAAVEGKFQQSKIASHHRQARQDQRDSMEAARRRKQKAQPPGTKALTSVARTAKDTYRHNPPVSRDRRSSVHRPRHALS
;
A
#
# COMPACT_ATOMS: atom_id res chain seq x y z
N MET A 1 25.38 7.64 3.73
CA MET A 1 26.27 7.22 2.62
C MET A 1 26.01 8.08 1.39
N SER A 2 26.93 8.17 0.41
CA SER A 2 26.61 8.82 -0.89
C SER A 2 25.70 7.91 -1.73
N ARG A 3 24.71 8.44 -2.47
CA ARG A 3 23.85 7.65 -3.40
C ARG A 3 24.63 6.83 -4.41
N ARG A 4 25.83 7.29 -4.77
CA ARG A 4 26.78 6.55 -5.62
C ARG A 4 27.17 5.21 -4.99
N THR A 5 27.37 5.19 -3.68
CA THR A 5 27.65 3.99 -2.88
C THR A 5 26.48 3.00 -2.96
N HIS A 6 25.24 3.50 -2.96
CA HIS A 6 24.03 2.69 -2.98
C HIS A 6 23.85 1.94 -4.33
N LEU A 7 23.99 2.65 -5.45
CA LEU A 7 23.97 2.03 -6.80
C LEU A 7 25.13 1.05 -7.00
N GLN A 8 26.31 1.36 -6.45
CA GLN A 8 27.47 0.46 -6.49
C GLN A 8 27.24 -0.80 -5.64
N LEU A 9 26.64 -0.67 -4.45
CA LEU A 9 26.35 -1.80 -3.56
C LEU A 9 25.40 -2.80 -4.20
N ILE A 10 24.37 -2.31 -4.90
CA ILE A 10 23.41 -3.17 -5.61
C ILE A 10 24.09 -3.87 -6.78
N ALA A 11 24.90 -3.16 -7.58
CA ALA A 11 25.67 -3.75 -8.67
C ALA A 11 26.61 -4.89 -8.23
N HIS A 12 27.20 -4.79 -7.03
CA HIS A 12 28.11 -5.82 -6.52
C HIS A 12 27.40 -7.11 -6.06
N ARG A 13 26.10 -7.06 -5.74
CA ARG A 13 25.31 -8.22 -5.29
C ARG A 13 24.65 -8.99 -6.43
N LEU A 14 24.78 -8.51 -7.67
CA LEU A 14 24.12 -9.05 -8.86
C LEU A 14 25.05 -9.97 -9.67
N ALA A 15 24.48 -11.02 -10.29
CA ALA A 15 25.24 -11.92 -11.16
C ALA A 15 25.85 -11.15 -12.36
N PRO A 16 27.03 -11.54 -12.89
CA PRO A 16 27.70 -10.86 -14.03
C PRO A 16 26.81 -10.52 -15.21
N ASP A 17 25.92 -11.43 -15.57
CA ASP A 17 25.07 -11.29 -16.75
C ASP A 17 23.69 -10.67 -16.42
N ASP A 18 23.49 -10.23 -15.17
CA ASP A 18 22.22 -9.67 -14.73
C ASP A 18 22.01 -8.29 -15.36
N PRO A 19 20.90 -8.05 -16.10
CA PRO A 19 20.61 -6.75 -16.68
C PRO A 19 20.42 -5.64 -15.64
N LEU A 20 20.24 -5.98 -14.35
CA LEU A 20 20.23 -5.02 -13.25
C LEU A 20 21.65 -4.67 -12.75
N ARG A 21 22.68 -5.47 -13.07
CA ARG A 21 24.06 -5.31 -12.56
C ARG A 21 24.72 -4.03 -13.06
N HIS A 22 24.34 -3.59 -14.25
CA HIS A 22 24.84 -2.37 -14.86
C HIS A 22 23.72 -1.35 -14.91
N PRO A 23 23.44 -0.62 -13.80
CA PRO A 23 22.58 0.54 -13.87
C PRO A 23 23.12 1.44 -14.98
N ASP A 24 22.28 1.73 -15.96
CA ASP A 24 22.69 2.45 -17.16
C ASP A 24 22.86 3.93 -16.79
N PRO A 25 24.09 4.45 -16.66
CA PRO A 25 24.32 5.80 -16.15
C PRO A 25 23.75 6.86 -17.10
N SER A 26 23.55 6.51 -18.38
CA SER A 26 22.91 7.41 -19.35
C SER A 26 21.44 7.68 -19.05
N ARG A 27 20.81 6.88 -18.17
CA ARG A 27 19.44 7.06 -17.69
C ARG A 27 19.34 7.95 -16.46
N VAL A 28 20.48 8.29 -15.88
CA VAL A 28 20.55 9.22 -14.77
C VAL A 28 20.13 10.59 -15.31
N LEU A 29 18.89 10.98 -15.02
CA LEU A 29 18.33 12.24 -15.50
C LEU A 29 19.10 13.46 -14.98
N LEU A 30 19.78 13.31 -13.85
CA LEU A 30 20.39 14.37 -13.07
C LEU A 30 21.59 13.89 -12.26
N PRO A 31 22.62 14.72 -12.03
CA PRO A 31 23.81 14.33 -11.28
C PRO A 31 23.48 13.73 -9.91
N LEU A 32 24.01 12.54 -9.62
CA LEU A 32 23.83 11.87 -8.32
C LEU A 32 24.45 12.63 -7.13
N SER A 33 25.22 13.68 -7.40
CA SER A 33 25.80 14.59 -6.43
C SER A 33 24.85 15.69 -5.95
N SER A 34 23.74 15.92 -6.65
CA SER A 34 22.78 16.96 -6.29
C SER A 34 22.05 16.64 -4.98
N SER A 35 21.73 17.68 -4.22
CA SER A 35 20.89 17.55 -3.02
C SER A 35 19.50 17.03 -3.42
N PRO A 36 18.74 16.41 -2.49
CA PRO A 36 17.35 16.00 -2.77
C PRO A 36 16.49 17.14 -3.33
N SER A 37 16.58 18.35 -2.75
CA SER A 37 15.84 19.53 -3.22
C SER A 37 16.24 19.94 -4.64
N GLU A 38 17.53 20.00 -4.95
CA GLU A 38 18.01 20.32 -6.30
C GLU A 38 17.49 19.31 -7.33
N LEU A 39 17.54 18.02 -6.99
CA LEU A 39 17.05 16.98 -7.89
C LEU A 39 15.57 17.14 -8.19
N LEU A 40 14.75 17.36 -7.16
CA LEU A 40 13.31 17.54 -7.32
C LEU A 40 13.00 18.81 -8.13
N HIS A 41 13.66 19.94 -7.83
CA HIS A 41 13.49 21.19 -8.59
C HIS A 41 13.87 21.05 -10.06
N GLN A 42 14.91 20.28 -10.37
CA GLN A 42 15.35 20.11 -11.75
C GLN A 42 14.47 19.13 -12.55
N LEU A 43 13.68 18.29 -11.87
CA LEU A 43 12.69 17.39 -12.47
C LEU A 43 11.35 18.08 -12.70
N ASP A 44 10.97 18.98 -11.79
CA ASP A 44 9.73 19.74 -11.87
C ASP A 44 9.62 20.49 -13.21
N GLY A 45 8.56 20.18 -13.97
CA GLY A 45 8.27 20.85 -15.24
C GLY A 45 8.95 20.24 -16.47
N ARG A 46 9.69 19.13 -16.33
CA ARG A 46 10.16 18.36 -17.50
C ARG A 46 8.98 17.70 -18.23
N PRO A 47 9.10 17.40 -19.53
CA PRO A 47 8.08 16.63 -20.25
C PRO A 47 7.77 15.32 -19.51
N CYS A 48 6.48 15.05 -19.27
CA CYS A 48 5.97 13.90 -18.50
C CYS A 48 6.25 13.92 -16.98
N TRP A 49 6.75 15.02 -16.43
CA TRP A 49 7.04 15.24 -15.02
C TRP A 49 6.40 16.55 -14.55
N PRO A 50 5.09 16.54 -14.23
CA PRO A 50 4.43 17.75 -13.76
C PRO A 50 5.07 18.22 -12.46
N PRO A 51 5.08 19.54 -12.17
CA PRO A 51 5.60 20.05 -10.92
C PRO A 51 4.94 19.39 -9.71
N LEU A 52 5.72 19.10 -8.68
CA LEU A 52 5.19 18.64 -7.41
C LEU A 52 4.25 19.69 -6.83
N LYS A 53 3.05 19.25 -6.42
CA LYS A 53 2.06 20.10 -5.75
C LYS A 53 2.47 20.38 -4.30
N ALA A 54 3.26 19.50 -3.70
CA ALA A 54 3.71 19.60 -2.33
C ALA A 54 4.94 20.51 -2.28
N GLU A 55 4.96 21.43 -1.32
CA GLU A 55 6.17 22.20 -1.04
C GLU A 55 7.29 21.29 -0.53
N PHE A 56 8.52 21.62 -0.90
CA PHE A 56 9.68 20.82 -0.52
C PHE A 56 9.99 21.02 0.96
N PRO A 57 10.07 19.93 1.75
CA PRO A 57 10.47 20.05 3.14
C PRO A 57 11.95 20.42 3.25
N SER A 58 12.31 20.93 4.43
CA SER A 58 13.71 20.97 4.83
C SER A 58 14.13 19.52 5.14
N PHE A 59 14.87 18.91 4.22
CA PHE A 59 15.23 17.49 4.34
C PHE A 59 16.24 17.28 5.48
N PRO A 60 16.04 16.27 6.34
CA PRO A 60 17.02 15.92 7.35
C PRO A 60 18.33 15.40 6.71
N PRO A 61 19.47 15.48 7.41
CA PRO A 61 20.70 14.83 6.96
C PRO A 61 20.47 13.34 6.69
N GLY A 62 21.02 12.84 5.57
CA GLY A 62 20.85 11.44 5.17
C GLY A 62 19.55 11.14 4.42
N TYR A 63 18.80 12.15 3.97
CA TYR A 63 17.62 11.96 3.12
C TYR A 63 17.99 11.69 1.64
N PRO A 64 17.28 10.79 0.92
CA PRO A 64 16.23 9.89 1.43
C PRO A 64 16.82 8.82 2.37
N PRO A 65 16.06 8.34 3.37
CA PRO A 65 16.56 7.35 4.32
C PRO A 65 16.99 6.06 3.61
N ASP A 66 18.15 5.52 4.00
CA ASP A 66 18.65 4.27 3.46
C ASP A 66 17.74 3.10 3.86
N LEU A 67 17.40 2.24 2.90
CA LEU A 67 16.83 0.92 3.16
C LEU A 67 17.98 -0.09 3.09
N ASP A 68 18.62 -0.36 4.23
CA ASP A 68 19.74 -1.29 4.35
C ASP A 68 19.35 -2.56 5.14
N PRO A 69 19.50 -3.76 4.56
CA PRO A 69 19.94 -4.03 3.19
C PRO A 69 18.89 -3.65 2.15
N PHE A 70 19.36 -3.35 0.94
CA PHE A 70 18.47 -3.18 -0.21
C PHE A 70 17.79 -4.53 -0.57
N PRO A 71 16.57 -4.51 -1.16
CA PRO A 71 15.90 -5.74 -1.55
C PRO A 71 16.75 -6.62 -2.47
N ASP A 72 16.55 -7.93 -2.34
CA ASP A 72 17.25 -8.95 -3.09
C ASP A 72 17.03 -8.74 -4.60
N PRO A 73 18.09 -8.83 -5.41
CA PRO A 73 18.02 -8.84 -6.87
C PRO A 73 16.83 -9.56 -7.52
N SER A 74 16.47 -10.75 -7.04
CA SER A 74 15.36 -11.52 -7.59
C SER A 74 14.01 -10.87 -7.33
N LEU A 75 13.82 -10.24 -6.17
CA LEU A 75 12.61 -9.49 -5.84
C LEU A 75 12.55 -8.18 -6.60
N LEU A 76 13.67 -7.48 -6.78
CA LEU A 76 13.74 -6.28 -7.62
C LEU A 76 13.40 -6.60 -9.09
N ARG A 77 13.88 -7.71 -9.62
CA ARG A 77 13.45 -8.19 -10.95
C ARG A 77 11.94 -8.36 -10.98
N ARG A 78 11.33 -9.00 -9.98
CA ARG A 78 9.87 -9.14 -9.96
C ARG A 78 9.17 -7.77 -9.93
N ALA A 79 9.69 -6.83 -9.15
CA ALA A 79 9.14 -5.47 -9.02
C ALA A 79 9.25 -4.64 -10.31
N PHE A 80 10.27 -4.84 -11.13
CA PHE A 80 10.50 -4.03 -12.32
C PHE A 80 9.92 -4.62 -13.62
N PHE A 81 9.46 -5.88 -13.59
CA PHE A 81 8.88 -6.56 -14.75
C PHE A 81 7.36 -6.48 -14.73
N LYS A 82 6.78 -6.03 -15.84
CA LYS A 82 5.35 -5.67 -15.97
C LYS A 82 4.37 -6.73 -15.46
N ASP A 83 4.62 -8.00 -15.77
CA ASP A 83 3.67 -9.07 -15.46
C ASP A 83 3.81 -9.58 -14.02
N SER A 84 4.99 -9.43 -13.42
CA SER A 84 5.28 -9.87 -12.04
C SER A 84 5.22 -8.75 -11.00
N SER A 85 5.21 -7.49 -11.43
CA SER A 85 5.23 -6.33 -10.54
C SER A 85 3.88 -6.08 -9.90
N LYS A 86 2.78 -6.45 -10.55
CA LYS A 86 1.43 -6.07 -10.13
C LYS A 86 1.06 -6.49 -8.70
N PRO A 87 1.38 -7.71 -8.21
CA PRO A 87 1.12 -8.05 -6.81
C PRO A 87 1.97 -7.24 -5.83
N LEU A 88 3.21 -6.92 -6.21
CA LEU A 88 4.13 -6.13 -5.39
C LEU A 88 3.72 -4.66 -5.36
N GLU A 89 3.32 -4.11 -6.50
CA GLU A 89 2.74 -2.77 -6.65
C GLU A 89 1.49 -2.65 -5.77
N TRP A 90 0.59 -3.64 -5.85
CA TRP A 90 -0.63 -3.67 -5.04
C TRP A 90 -0.36 -3.71 -3.52
N LEU A 91 0.67 -4.46 -3.10
CA LEU A 91 1.14 -4.47 -1.71
C LEU A 91 1.78 -3.13 -1.30
N GLY A 92 2.62 -2.57 -2.17
CA GLY A 92 3.30 -1.30 -1.94
C GLY A 92 2.34 -0.12 -1.85
N ASP A 93 1.36 -0.04 -2.75
CA ASP A 93 0.24 0.92 -2.73
C ASP A 93 -0.41 0.96 -1.34
N ALA A 94 -0.76 -0.21 -0.80
CA ALA A 94 -1.38 -0.29 0.52
C ALA A 94 -0.43 0.19 1.65
N LEU A 95 0.85 -0.21 1.61
CA LEU A 95 1.84 0.17 2.61
C LEU A 95 2.20 1.66 2.57
N VAL A 96 2.34 2.25 1.39
CA VAL A 96 2.57 3.68 1.20
C VAL A 96 1.39 4.47 1.74
N GLY A 97 0.16 4.10 1.35
CA GLY A 97 -1.05 4.74 1.88
C GLY A 97 -1.16 4.66 3.40
N LEU A 98 -0.81 3.50 4.00
CA LEU A 98 -0.75 3.37 5.45
C LEU A 98 0.34 4.23 6.09
N ALA A 99 1.55 4.25 5.53
CA ALA A 99 2.65 5.04 6.10
C ALA A 99 2.32 6.53 6.11
N VAL A 100 1.75 7.08 5.03
CA VAL A 100 1.31 8.48 4.99
C VAL A 100 0.17 8.73 5.99
N SER A 101 -0.82 7.82 6.07
CA SER A 101 -1.93 7.94 7.02
C SER A 101 -1.48 7.90 8.49
N ASP A 102 -0.56 6.99 8.82
CA ASP A 102 0.04 6.88 10.16
C ASP A 102 0.86 8.13 10.51
N SER A 103 1.64 8.64 9.56
CA SER A 103 2.41 9.87 9.72
C SER A 103 1.50 11.08 9.98
N LEU A 104 0.41 11.22 9.20
CA LEU A 104 -0.62 12.25 9.44
C LEU A 104 -1.26 12.09 10.83
N HIS A 105 -1.57 10.85 11.22
CA HIS A 105 -2.13 10.55 12.53
C HIS A 105 -1.19 10.95 13.68
N ARG A 106 0.13 10.74 13.55
CA ARG A 106 1.14 11.11 14.54
C ARG A 106 1.39 12.62 14.61
N HIS A 107 1.47 13.28 13.46
CA HIS A 107 1.91 14.67 13.37
C HIS A 107 0.78 15.71 13.45
N VAL A 108 -0.46 15.29 13.20
CA VAL A 108 -1.59 16.23 13.02
C VAL A 108 -2.81 15.75 13.82
N PRO A 109 -2.74 15.77 15.15
CA PRO A 109 -3.78 15.20 15.99
C PRO A 109 -5.16 15.86 15.80
N ASP A 110 -5.18 17.12 15.36
CA ASP A 110 -6.39 17.94 15.16
C ASP A 110 -6.79 18.12 13.70
N CYS A 111 -6.25 17.31 12.78
CA CYS A 111 -6.61 17.40 11.37
C CYS A 111 -8.09 17.03 11.16
N ASN A 112 -8.84 17.88 10.46
CA ASN A 112 -10.18 17.52 10.03
C ASN A 112 -10.14 16.55 8.84
N LYS A 113 -11.29 15.97 8.50
CA LYS A 113 -11.44 15.05 7.36
C LYS A 113 -10.84 15.63 6.08
N ARG A 114 -11.37 16.76 5.62
CA ARG A 114 -11.00 17.34 4.34
C ARG A 114 -9.49 17.61 4.24
N ALA A 115 -8.92 18.20 5.28
CA ALA A 115 -7.49 18.49 5.36
C ALA A 115 -6.61 17.23 5.26
N THR A 116 -7.07 16.12 5.86
CA THR A 116 -6.37 14.84 5.80
C THR A 116 -6.54 14.19 4.43
N ASP A 117 -7.71 14.27 3.80
CA ASP A 117 -7.94 13.80 2.42
C ASP A 117 -7.08 14.59 1.41
N ASP A 118 -6.98 15.91 1.59
CA ASP A 118 -6.15 16.78 0.77
C ASP A 118 -4.66 16.43 0.93
N ALA A 119 -4.21 16.21 2.17
CA ALA A 119 -2.83 15.77 2.46
C ALA A 119 -2.51 14.40 1.87
N LEU A 120 -3.42 13.43 1.98
CA LEU A 120 -3.27 12.12 1.38
C LEU A 120 -3.20 12.22 -0.15
N THR A 121 -4.11 12.99 -0.76
CA THR A 121 -4.11 13.22 -2.21
C THR A 121 -2.83 13.90 -2.68
N LEU A 122 -2.23 14.75 -1.85
CA LEU A 122 -0.98 15.43 -2.15
C LEU A 122 0.24 14.51 -2.05
N LEU A 123 0.32 13.72 -0.99
CA LEU A 123 1.51 12.95 -0.62
C LEU A 123 1.54 11.53 -1.19
N TRP A 124 0.37 10.99 -1.52
CA TRP A 124 0.16 9.69 -2.13
C TRP A 124 -0.33 9.82 -3.59
N ASP A 125 0.05 10.91 -4.26
CA ASP A 125 -0.17 11.06 -5.70
C ASP A 125 0.92 10.34 -6.51
N LYS A 126 0.55 9.87 -7.70
CA LYS A 126 1.51 9.27 -8.64
C LYS A 126 2.69 10.19 -8.94
N ASN A 127 2.46 11.50 -9.00
CA ASN A 127 3.54 12.45 -9.22
C ASN A 127 4.55 12.42 -8.07
N GLN A 128 4.08 12.46 -6.83
CA GLN A 128 4.92 12.41 -5.64
C GLN A 128 5.71 11.09 -5.58
N LEU A 129 5.04 9.96 -5.80
CA LEU A 129 5.69 8.64 -5.75
C LEU A 129 6.69 8.44 -6.89
N GLY A 130 6.41 8.94 -8.09
CA GLY A 130 7.36 8.94 -9.20
C GLY A 130 8.65 9.68 -8.85
N HIS A 131 8.54 10.84 -8.19
CA HIS A 131 9.70 11.59 -7.70
C HIS A 131 10.46 10.84 -6.59
N MET A 132 9.75 10.15 -5.67
CA MET A 132 10.38 9.26 -4.69
C MET A 132 11.20 8.16 -5.35
N ALA A 133 10.65 7.54 -6.40
CA ALA A 133 11.36 6.53 -7.18
C ALA A 133 12.70 7.06 -7.74
N LEU A 134 12.72 8.32 -8.20
CA LEU A 134 13.93 8.96 -8.72
C LEU A 134 14.96 9.27 -7.63
N LEU A 135 14.52 9.64 -6.43
CA LEU A 135 15.42 9.89 -5.31
C LEU A 135 16.23 8.64 -4.92
N TYR A 136 15.61 7.46 -5.03
CA TYR A 136 16.26 6.15 -4.84
C TYR A 136 17.00 5.64 -6.08
N GLY A 137 17.02 6.40 -7.18
CA GLY A 137 17.73 6.00 -8.40
C GLY A 137 17.06 4.84 -9.15
N LEU A 138 15.77 4.57 -8.94
CA LEU A 138 15.08 3.40 -9.52
C LEU A 138 15.02 3.45 -11.06
N GLN A 139 15.13 4.63 -11.66
CA GLN A 139 15.23 4.84 -13.11
C GLN A 139 16.48 4.23 -13.75
N CYS A 140 17.53 4.00 -12.97
CA CYS A 140 18.78 3.44 -13.46
C CYS A 140 18.64 1.94 -13.77
N TYR A 141 17.64 1.28 -13.18
CA TYR A 141 17.38 -0.12 -13.43
C TYR A 141 16.67 -0.29 -14.77
N ARG A 142 17.20 -1.19 -15.59
CA ARG A 142 16.63 -1.48 -16.91
C ARG A 142 15.27 -2.15 -16.75
N ILE A 143 14.20 -1.38 -16.93
CA ILE A 143 12.88 -1.93 -17.20
C ILE A 143 13.00 -2.70 -18.51
N VAL A 144 12.83 -4.02 -18.46
CA VAL A 144 12.93 -4.91 -19.63
C VAL A 144 11.64 -4.83 -20.43
N ASP A 145 11.24 -3.64 -20.85
CA ASP A 145 10.31 -3.48 -21.95
C ASP A 145 11.11 -3.10 -23.19
N ARG A 146 11.26 -4.06 -24.12
CA ARG A 146 12.02 -3.86 -25.36
C ARG A 146 11.43 -2.76 -26.24
N SER A 147 10.20 -2.34 -25.97
CA SER A 147 9.47 -1.34 -26.77
C SER A 147 9.74 0.12 -26.36
N VAL A 148 10.19 0.37 -25.13
CA VAL A 148 10.37 1.74 -24.62
C VAL A 148 11.83 2.17 -24.77
N ARG A 149 12.18 2.69 -25.96
CA ARG A 149 13.47 3.37 -26.21
C ARG A 149 13.50 4.81 -25.71
N SER A 150 12.35 5.39 -25.36
CA SER A 150 12.26 6.77 -24.85
C SER A 150 12.67 6.82 -23.38
N LEU A 151 13.84 7.40 -23.12
CA LEU A 151 14.26 7.80 -21.79
C LEU A 151 13.77 9.23 -21.50
N PRO A 152 13.31 9.54 -20.28
CA PRO A 152 13.03 8.66 -19.14
C PRO A 152 11.63 8.00 -19.17
N PRO A 153 11.35 7.00 -18.31
CA PRO A 153 9.99 6.54 -18.06
C PRO A 153 9.13 7.71 -17.55
N GLY A 154 7.87 7.76 -17.98
CA GLY A 154 6.92 8.74 -17.46
C GLY A 154 6.60 8.52 -15.98
N VAL A 155 6.10 9.57 -15.33
CA VAL A 155 5.86 9.59 -13.88
C VAL A 155 4.98 8.44 -13.39
N ASP A 156 3.92 8.10 -14.12
CA ASP A 156 3.02 6.98 -13.79
C ASP A 156 3.79 5.66 -13.65
N LYS A 157 4.70 5.39 -14.58
CA LYS A 157 5.46 4.14 -14.55
C LYS A 157 6.46 4.12 -13.41
N MET A 158 7.06 5.27 -13.07
CA MET A 158 7.97 5.38 -11.94
C MET A 158 7.23 5.24 -10.59
N SER A 159 6.01 5.75 -10.49
CA SER A 159 5.12 5.53 -9.34
C SER A 159 4.85 4.04 -9.13
N ASP A 160 4.36 3.33 -10.16
CA ASP A 160 4.11 1.88 -10.10
C ASP A 160 5.39 1.10 -9.67
N ILE A 161 6.56 1.53 -10.15
CA ILE A 161 7.86 0.94 -9.81
C ILE A 161 8.23 1.17 -8.35
N PHE A 162 7.98 2.37 -7.83
CA PHE A 162 8.22 2.67 -6.42
C PHE A 162 7.34 1.82 -5.53
N GLU A 163 6.05 1.71 -5.82
CA GLU A 163 5.14 0.83 -5.07
C GLU A 163 5.60 -0.63 -5.15
N ALA A 164 5.95 -1.12 -6.34
CA ALA A 164 6.45 -2.48 -6.48
C ALA A 164 7.76 -2.73 -5.70
N PHE A 165 8.63 -1.72 -5.64
CA PHE A 165 9.85 -1.74 -4.82
C PHE A 165 9.53 -1.82 -3.32
N VAL A 166 8.57 -1.02 -2.84
CA VAL A 166 8.06 -1.09 -1.45
C VAL A 166 7.49 -2.48 -1.14
N GLY A 167 6.70 -3.05 -2.06
CA GLY A 167 6.15 -4.39 -1.91
C GLY A 167 7.23 -5.48 -1.85
N ALA A 168 8.27 -5.38 -2.69
CA ALA A 168 9.44 -6.26 -2.64
C ALA A 168 10.17 -6.17 -1.31
N ALA A 169 10.43 -4.95 -0.82
CA ALA A 169 11.03 -4.72 0.49
C ALA A 169 10.20 -5.35 1.61
N ALA A 170 8.87 -5.25 1.55
CA ALA A 170 7.99 -5.77 2.59
C ALA A 170 7.98 -7.30 2.63
N LEU A 171 8.09 -7.96 1.47
CA LEU A 171 8.23 -9.42 1.42
C LEU A 171 9.56 -9.91 2.02
N GLN A 172 10.63 -9.11 1.91
CA GLN A 172 11.94 -9.51 2.42
C GLN A 172 12.17 -9.14 3.88
N PHE A 173 11.79 -7.93 4.28
CA PHE A 173 12.11 -7.38 5.60
C PHE A 173 10.92 -7.37 6.57
N GLY A 174 9.73 -7.72 6.08
CA GLY A 174 8.47 -7.61 6.81
C GLY A 174 7.88 -6.21 6.78
N CYS A 175 6.55 -6.14 6.99
CA CYS A 175 5.81 -4.88 6.98
C CYS A 175 6.28 -3.87 8.05
N PRO A 176 6.56 -4.26 9.32
CA PRO A 176 7.00 -3.29 10.34
C PRO A 176 8.25 -2.52 9.93
N THR A 177 9.26 -3.21 9.41
CA THR A 177 10.53 -2.61 8.95
C THR A 177 10.30 -1.61 7.84
N VAL A 178 9.48 -1.99 6.84
CA VAL A 178 9.16 -1.12 5.70
C VAL A 178 8.30 0.07 6.11
N LEU A 179 7.31 -0.11 6.99
CA LEU A 179 6.49 0.99 7.51
C LEU A 179 7.34 2.01 8.27
N ASN A 180 8.33 1.56 9.05
CA ASN A 180 9.26 2.46 9.74
C ASN A 180 10.14 3.26 8.76
N TRP A 181 10.66 2.59 7.73
CA TRP A 181 11.42 3.27 6.68
C TRP A 181 10.56 4.27 5.89
N LEU A 182 9.32 3.90 5.54
CA LEU A 182 8.38 4.79 4.86
C LEU A 182 7.97 5.98 5.74
N ALA A 183 7.76 5.77 7.05
CA ALA A 183 7.53 6.86 8.00
C ALA A 183 8.68 7.86 7.94
N THR A 184 9.93 7.40 8.06
CA THR A 184 11.12 8.27 7.96
C THR A 184 11.18 9.01 6.61
N LEU A 185 10.72 8.38 5.53
CA LEU A 185 10.66 8.97 4.20
C LEU A 185 9.58 10.06 4.08
N PHE A 186 8.37 9.81 4.60
CA PHE A 186 7.20 10.69 4.41
C PHE A 186 7.00 11.72 5.53
N ASP A 187 7.51 11.48 6.73
CA ASP A 187 7.35 12.35 7.90
C ASP A 187 7.76 13.81 7.60
N PRO A 188 8.88 14.12 6.91
CA PRO A 188 9.22 15.50 6.53
C PRO A 188 8.19 16.13 5.58
N TRP A 189 7.63 15.35 4.66
CA TRP A 189 6.63 15.84 3.71
C TRP A 189 5.28 16.11 4.37
N VAL A 190 4.87 15.22 5.28
CA VAL A 190 3.68 15.40 6.10
C VAL A 190 3.81 16.67 6.94
N ALA A 191 4.97 16.88 7.57
CA ALA A 191 5.27 18.11 8.31
C ALA A 191 5.00 19.36 7.49
N THR A 192 5.56 19.41 6.28
CA THR A 192 5.44 20.57 5.40
C THR A 192 4.03 20.75 4.88
N ALA A 193 3.37 19.69 4.40
CA ALA A 193 1.98 19.77 3.92
C ALA A 193 1.04 20.35 4.98
N CYS A 194 1.29 20.01 6.24
CA CYS A 194 0.50 20.49 7.37
C CYS A 194 0.76 21.95 7.72
N LEU A 195 1.97 22.46 7.44
CA LEU A 195 2.31 23.87 7.61
C LEU A 195 1.76 24.76 6.49
N THR A 196 1.60 24.23 5.28
CA THR A 196 1.38 25.04 4.07
C THR A 196 -0.04 25.00 3.52
N GLY A 197 -0.78 23.90 3.70
CA GLY A 197 -2.01 23.70 2.91
C GLY A 197 -3.18 23.03 3.62
N CYS A 198 -2.99 22.36 4.75
CA CYS A 198 -4.06 21.56 5.36
C CYS A 198 -5.13 22.35 6.14
N GLY A 199 -5.22 23.68 6.00
CA GLY A 199 -6.28 24.46 6.63
C GLY A 199 -6.44 24.19 8.13
N VAL A 200 -5.31 24.03 8.84
CA VAL A 200 -5.30 24.07 10.32
C VAL A 200 -6.02 25.36 10.68
N ALA A 201 -7.19 25.24 11.33
CA ALA A 201 -8.12 26.34 11.52
C ALA A 201 -7.35 27.62 11.88
N SER A 202 -7.55 28.64 11.05
CA SER A 202 -6.77 29.86 10.85
C SER A 202 -6.67 30.81 12.05
N GLY A 203 -6.44 30.29 13.26
CA GLY A 203 -6.25 31.05 14.49
C GLY A 203 -4.83 30.96 15.07
N ASP A 204 -4.08 29.89 14.80
CA ASP A 204 -2.72 29.71 15.31
C ASP A 204 -1.69 30.27 14.31
N ALA A 205 -0.77 31.12 14.78
CA ALA A 205 0.36 31.59 13.98
C ALA A 205 1.23 30.39 13.51
N PRO A 206 1.81 30.41 12.29
CA PRO A 206 2.67 29.33 11.79
C PRO A 206 3.83 28.94 12.73
N SER A 207 4.31 29.88 13.53
CA SER A 207 5.34 29.66 14.56
C SER A 207 4.85 28.74 15.70
N THR A 208 3.57 28.82 16.08
CA THR A 208 2.96 27.97 17.11
C THR A 208 2.85 26.52 16.61
N VAL A 209 2.41 26.32 15.36
CA VAL A 209 2.37 24.99 14.72
C VAL A 209 3.77 24.40 14.62
N ARG A 210 4.76 25.19 14.19
CA ARG A 210 6.17 24.77 14.10
C ARG A 210 6.75 24.37 15.47
N SER A 211 6.42 25.10 16.54
CA SER A 211 6.88 24.78 17.91
C SER A 211 6.23 23.52 18.48
N LYS A 212 4.92 23.31 18.23
CA LYS A 212 4.23 22.05 18.55
C LYS A 212 4.89 20.90 17.79
N PHE A 213 5.14 21.09 16.50
CA PHE A 213 5.79 20.09 15.65
C PHE A 213 7.20 19.73 16.13
N GLN A 214 8.04 20.70 16.47
CA GLN A 214 9.39 20.45 17.01
C GLN A 214 9.38 19.71 18.35
N ARG A 215 8.35 19.88 19.19
CA ARG A 215 8.19 19.08 20.41
C ARG A 215 7.87 17.60 20.13
N TYR A 216 7.14 17.32 19.04
CA TYR A 216 6.81 15.95 18.64
C TYR A 216 7.90 15.32 17.73
N TRP A 217 8.74 16.14 17.12
CA TRP A 217 9.87 15.73 16.28
C TRP A 217 11.16 15.62 17.09
N THR A 218 11.20 14.68 18.04
CA THR A 218 12.48 14.18 18.57
C THR A 218 12.73 12.81 17.94
N PRO A 219 13.85 12.59 17.22
CA PRO A 219 14.20 11.27 16.70
C PRO A 219 14.22 10.27 17.86
N LEU A 220 13.34 9.26 17.81
CA LEU A 220 13.27 8.21 18.82
C LEU A 220 14.36 7.18 18.51
N ASP A 221 15.60 7.50 18.85
CA ASP A 221 16.70 6.55 18.74
C ASP A 221 16.55 5.43 19.80
N GLY A 222 16.35 4.19 19.34
CA GLY A 222 16.66 2.98 20.12
C GLY A 222 15.55 2.36 20.99
N VAL A 223 14.30 2.83 20.93
CA VAL A 223 13.18 2.17 21.64
C VAL A 223 12.39 1.33 20.63
N PRO A 224 12.22 0.00 20.82
CA PRO A 224 11.29 -0.77 20.01
C PRO A 224 9.92 -0.11 20.16
N HIS A 225 9.35 0.34 19.04
CA HIS A 225 8.12 1.13 18.93
C HIS A 225 6.89 0.45 19.57
N ALA A 226 6.86 0.30 20.89
CA ALA A 226 5.63 0.49 21.64
C ALA A 226 5.33 1.99 21.51
N MET A 227 4.65 2.35 20.42
CA MET A 227 4.20 3.71 20.10
C MET A 227 3.19 4.17 21.15
N VAL A 228 3.66 4.54 22.33
CA VAL A 228 2.87 5.33 23.26
C VAL A 228 3.14 6.78 22.87
N PRO A 229 2.21 7.49 22.18
CA PRO A 229 2.36 8.93 22.01
C PRO A 229 2.61 9.57 23.39
N PRO A 230 3.38 10.68 23.48
CA PRO A 230 3.58 11.37 24.75
C PRO A 230 2.22 11.54 25.41
N ALA A 231 2.12 11.14 26.68
CA ALA A 231 0.87 10.95 27.42
C ALA A 231 -0.19 11.95 26.95
N TRP A 232 -1.15 11.46 26.14
CA TRP A 232 -2.26 12.28 25.67
C TRP A 232 -2.84 12.94 26.93
N PRO A 233 -2.87 14.29 27.03
CA PRO A 233 -3.51 14.94 28.15
C PRO A 233 -4.97 14.49 28.06
N GLY A 234 -5.35 13.54 28.90
CA GLY A 234 -6.65 12.89 28.83
C GLY A 234 -7.75 13.93 28.63
N PRO A 235 -8.82 13.62 27.88
CA PRO A 235 -9.98 14.51 27.85
C PRO A 235 -10.37 14.91 29.27
N ASN A 236 -10.83 16.16 29.43
CA ASN A 236 -11.23 16.69 30.73
C ASN A 236 -12.08 15.66 31.49
N ARG A 237 -11.58 15.14 32.62
CA ARG A 237 -12.22 14.02 33.36
C ARG A 237 -13.68 14.31 33.68
N ALA A 238 -14.04 15.59 33.88
CA ALA A 238 -15.41 16.03 34.12
C ALA A 238 -16.34 15.81 32.91
N ALA A 239 -15.84 15.93 31.68
CA ALA A 239 -16.61 15.64 30.47
C ALA A 239 -16.77 14.12 30.26
N MET A 240 -15.78 13.33 30.68
CA MET A 240 -15.81 11.86 30.57
C MET A 240 -16.63 11.17 31.66
N SER A 241 -16.75 11.74 32.86
CA SER A 241 -17.53 11.13 33.96
C SER A 241 -19.02 10.98 33.67
N ALA A 242 -19.55 11.68 32.67
CA ALA A 242 -20.91 11.48 32.17
C ALA A 242 -21.09 10.16 31.39
N PHE A 243 -19.99 9.55 30.95
CA PHE A 243 -19.97 8.33 30.16
C PHE A 243 -19.41 7.19 31.03
N GLY A 244 -20.29 6.31 31.54
CA GLY A 244 -19.88 5.17 32.37
C GLY A 244 -18.85 4.25 31.68
N PRO A 245 -18.12 3.41 32.43
CA PRO A 245 -17.04 2.57 31.89
C PRO A 245 -17.58 1.59 30.83
N ALA A 246 -17.09 1.71 29.60
CA ALA A 246 -17.41 0.77 28.54
C ALA A 246 -16.72 -0.58 28.79
N ARG A 247 -17.45 -1.57 29.31
CA ARG A 247 -16.98 -2.96 29.35
C ARG A 247 -17.53 -3.69 28.15
N VAL A 248 -16.70 -3.96 27.14
CA VAL A 248 -17.07 -4.80 25.98
C VAL A 248 -17.33 -6.22 26.47
N ARG A 249 -18.61 -6.60 26.57
CA ARG A 249 -19.07 -7.97 26.85
C ARG A 249 -19.96 -8.39 25.71
N VAL A 250 -19.69 -9.57 25.16
CA VAL A 250 -20.53 -10.14 24.11
C VAL A 250 -21.66 -10.93 24.72
N CYS A 251 -22.85 -10.67 24.21
CA CYS A 251 -23.93 -11.62 24.21
C CYS A 251 -24.33 -11.84 22.75
N ILE A 252 -24.56 -13.11 22.39
CA ILE A 252 -25.18 -13.65 21.17
C ILE A 252 -24.18 -14.34 20.22
N ASP A 253 -24.63 -15.47 19.66
CA ASP A 253 -24.03 -16.24 18.56
C ASP A 253 -23.64 -15.33 17.38
N ALA A 254 -22.33 -15.28 17.06
CA ALA A 254 -21.79 -14.44 15.99
C ALA A 254 -22.36 -14.79 14.62
N ARG A 255 -22.66 -16.07 14.35
CA ARG A 255 -23.28 -16.51 13.11
C ARG A 255 -24.70 -15.95 13.00
N SER A 256 -25.46 -16.01 14.09
CA SER A 256 -26.77 -15.37 14.17
C SER A 256 -26.66 -13.86 13.92
N LEU A 257 -25.72 -13.14 14.52
CA LEU A 257 -25.58 -11.68 14.32
C LEU A 257 -25.21 -11.29 12.89
N LEU A 258 -24.36 -12.08 12.24
CA LEU A 258 -23.99 -11.88 10.84
C LEU A 258 -25.18 -12.13 9.89
N GLN A 259 -26.06 -13.08 10.23
CA GLN A 259 -27.31 -13.39 9.50
C GLN A 259 -28.45 -12.40 9.81
N THR A 260 -28.60 -11.98 11.06
CA THR A 260 -29.69 -11.10 11.49
C THR A 260 -29.37 -9.69 11.04
N THR A 261 -29.95 -9.29 9.92
CA THR A 261 -29.97 -7.92 9.47
C THR A 261 -30.91 -7.10 10.36
N PRO A 262 -30.51 -5.89 10.82
CA PRO A 262 -31.48 -4.82 10.98
C PRO A 262 -32.30 -4.76 9.68
N LEU A 263 -33.64 -4.68 9.75
CA LEU A 263 -34.57 -4.98 8.64
C LEU A 263 -34.22 -4.39 7.26
N ASP A 264 -33.42 -3.33 7.20
CA ASP A 264 -33.10 -2.60 5.98
C ASP A 264 -31.64 -2.77 5.48
N TRP A 265 -30.80 -3.58 6.16
CA TRP A 265 -29.42 -3.77 5.72
C TRP A 265 -29.35 -4.77 4.54
N PRO A 266 -28.51 -4.52 3.51
CA PRO A 266 -28.38 -5.43 2.37
C PRO A 266 -27.97 -6.83 2.85
N PRO A 267 -28.67 -7.92 2.49
CA PRO A 267 -28.38 -9.25 2.99
C PRO A 267 -26.94 -9.68 2.70
N LEU A 268 -26.38 -10.47 3.62
CA LEU A 268 -25.04 -11.05 3.51
C LEU A 268 -25.22 -12.56 3.56
N ASP A 269 -24.96 -13.25 2.44
CA ASP A 269 -25.02 -14.71 2.44
C ASP A 269 -23.76 -15.27 3.09
N ILE A 270 -23.77 -15.36 4.42
CA ILE A 270 -22.64 -15.89 5.18
C ILE A 270 -22.56 -17.40 5.14
N ASN A 271 -23.61 -18.08 4.69
CA ASN A 271 -23.66 -19.55 4.70
C ASN A 271 -22.64 -20.15 3.71
N GLN A 272 -22.18 -19.34 2.76
CA GLN A 272 -21.14 -19.72 1.82
C GLN A 272 -19.72 -19.38 2.30
N VAL A 273 -19.58 -18.77 3.48
CA VAL A 273 -18.28 -18.45 4.08
C VAL A 273 -17.96 -19.52 5.12
N ASP A 274 -16.85 -20.21 4.89
CA ASP A 274 -16.36 -21.23 5.82
C ASP A 274 -15.70 -20.55 7.03
N LEU A 275 -16.48 -20.34 8.09
CA LEU A 275 -16.06 -19.69 9.32
C LEU A 275 -15.60 -20.76 10.34
N PRO A 276 -14.42 -20.59 10.98
CA PRO A 276 -13.97 -21.51 12.02
C PRO A 276 -14.87 -21.46 13.26
N GLU A 277 -14.79 -22.48 14.12
CA GLU A 277 -15.62 -22.60 15.33
C GLU A 277 -15.35 -21.46 16.32
N GLU A 278 -14.09 -21.01 16.43
CA GLU A 278 -13.69 -19.90 17.30
C GLU A 278 -13.96 -18.51 16.69
N TYR A 279 -14.77 -18.42 15.64
CA TYR A 279 -15.08 -17.15 14.99
C TYR A 279 -16.13 -16.32 15.78
N PRO A 280 -15.91 -15.01 15.96
CA PRO A 280 -14.76 -14.22 15.55
C PRO A 280 -13.58 -14.36 16.54
N PRO A 281 -12.33 -14.20 16.07
CA PRO A 281 -11.21 -13.96 16.97
C PRO A 281 -11.40 -12.62 17.71
N TRP A 282 -11.07 -12.59 19.00
CA TRP A 282 -11.17 -11.39 19.83
C TRP A 282 -9.96 -10.46 19.65
N PRO A 283 -10.17 -9.13 19.66
CA PRO A 283 -9.05 -8.19 19.72
C PRO A 283 -8.30 -8.34 21.05
N PRO A 284 -7.05 -7.84 21.12
CA PRO A 284 -6.33 -7.71 22.38
C PRO A 284 -7.16 -6.93 23.41
N VAL A 285 -7.07 -7.34 24.68
CA VAL A 285 -7.88 -6.76 25.76
C VAL A 285 -7.34 -5.38 26.13
N PHE A 286 -8.21 -4.36 26.02
CA PHE A 286 -7.95 -3.03 26.57
C PHE A 286 -8.07 -3.07 28.10
N THR A 287 -7.07 -2.52 28.78
CA THR A 287 -7.05 -2.37 30.24
C THR A 287 -7.59 -1.00 30.67
N ASP A 288 -7.86 -0.78 31.97
CA ASP A 288 -8.38 0.50 32.47
C ASP A 288 -7.58 1.74 32.01
N PRO A 289 -6.23 1.72 31.98
CA PRO A 289 -5.43 2.81 31.41
C PRO A 289 -5.71 3.11 29.93
N ASP A 290 -6.23 2.15 29.18
CA ASP A 290 -6.43 2.23 27.73
C ASP A 290 -7.85 2.71 27.38
N MET A 291 -8.73 2.83 28.37
CA MET A 291 -10.11 3.23 28.18
C MET A 291 -10.28 4.62 27.54
N PRO A 292 -9.45 5.65 27.82
CA PRO A 292 -9.56 6.93 27.11
C PRO A 292 -9.38 6.80 25.59
N LEU A 293 -8.47 5.92 25.15
CA LEU A 293 -8.21 5.65 23.74
C LEU A 293 -9.41 4.93 23.09
N LEU A 294 -9.90 3.88 23.75
CA LEU A 294 -11.07 3.14 23.27
C LEU A 294 -12.32 4.03 23.24
N ASN A 295 -12.53 4.84 24.26
CA ASN A 295 -13.65 5.78 24.31
C ASN A 295 -13.55 6.82 23.18
N ALA A 296 -12.35 7.36 22.91
CA ALA A 296 -12.14 8.27 21.78
C ALA A 296 -12.47 7.58 20.44
N ALA A 297 -12.06 6.32 20.25
CA ALA A 297 -12.37 5.52 19.07
C ALA A 297 -13.85 5.16 18.93
N LEU A 298 -14.61 5.18 20.03
CA LEU A 298 -16.05 4.91 20.01
C LEU A 298 -16.91 6.18 20.12
N THR A 299 -16.30 7.36 20.18
CA THR A 299 -17.03 8.64 20.23
C THR A 299 -17.27 9.18 18.84
N HIS A 300 -18.52 9.18 18.39
CA HIS A 300 -18.89 9.71 17.09
C HIS A 300 -18.62 11.21 16.98
N VAL A 301 -18.28 11.71 15.79
CA VAL A 301 -17.98 13.14 15.55
C VAL A 301 -19.12 14.08 15.96
N ASN A 302 -20.37 13.62 15.92
CA ASN A 302 -21.53 14.41 16.35
C ASN A 302 -21.50 14.75 17.85
N CYS A 303 -20.81 13.96 18.68
CA CYS A 303 -20.61 14.30 20.09
C CYS A 303 -19.78 15.57 20.24
N ARG A 304 -18.73 15.74 19.42
CA ARG A 304 -17.92 16.96 19.39
C ARG A 304 -18.73 18.19 19.00
N LEU A 305 -19.63 18.05 18.03
CA LEU A 305 -20.52 19.13 17.61
C LEU A 305 -21.50 19.55 18.70
N LYS A 306 -21.99 18.61 19.51
CA LYS A 306 -22.96 18.88 20.58
C LYS A 306 -22.31 19.36 21.89
N PHE A 307 -21.20 18.75 22.27
CA PHE A 307 -20.62 18.88 23.61
C PHE A 307 -19.33 19.71 23.61
N GLY A 308 -18.86 20.20 22.45
CA GLY A 308 -17.72 21.09 22.32
C GLY A 308 -16.49 20.44 21.68
N ALA A 309 -15.56 21.28 21.23
CA ALA A 309 -14.35 20.88 20.51
C ALA A 309 -13.39 20.00 21.34
N ASP A 310 -13.48 20.05 22.66
CA ASP A 310 -12.63 19.25 23.57
C ASP A 310 -13.05 17.78 23.65
N VAL A 311 -14.25 17.43 23.16
CA VAL A 311 -14.68 16.04 23.12
C VAL A 311 -13.93 15.31 22.01
N PRO A 312 -13.24 14.19 22.33
CA PRO A 312 -12.52 13.42 21.33
C PRO A 312 -13.49 12.87 20.29
N SER A 313 -13.04 12.72 19.06
CA SER A 313 -13.81 12.05 18.01
C SER A 313 -13.07 10.84 17.47
N ASN A 314 -13.84 9.86 17.02
CA ASN A 314 -13.32 8.65 16.42
C ASN A 314 -12.76 8.86 15.01
N GLN A 315 -12.89 10.06 14.44
CA GLN A 315 -12.54 10.33 13.06
C GLN A 315 -11.08 9.96 12.77
N ARG A 316 -10.13 10.36 13.63
CA ARG A 316 -8.70 10.07 13.41
C ARG A 316 -8.39 8.57 13.43
N TYR A 317 -9.06 7.83 14.32
CA TYR A 317 -8.90 6.39 14.44
C TYR A 317 -9.59 5.64 13.30
N LYS A 318 -10.79 6.08 12.89
CA LYS A 318 -11.53 5.55 11.73
C LYS A 318 -10.66 5.59 10.47
N TRP A 319 -9.90 6.66 10.31
CA TRP A 319 -9.07 6.90 9.13
C TRP A 319 -7.85 6.03 9.10
N LEU A 320 -7.06 6.08 10.17
CA LEU A 320 -5.91 5.20 10.33
C LEU A 320 -6.34 3.72 10.20
N GLY A 321 -7.43 3.36 10.85
CA GLY A 321 -8.02 2.03 10.79
C GLY A 321 -8.46 1.59 9.40
N GLN A 322 -8.94 2.50 8.55
CA GLN A 322 -9.26 2.21 7.15
C GLN A 322 -8.02 1.74 6.37
N HIS A 323 -6.91 2.48 6.50
CA HIS A 323 -5.66 2.13 5.82
C HIS A 323 -5.01 0.89 6.41
N LEU A 324 -5.05 0.72 7.73
CA LEU A 324 -4.58 -0.48 8.42
C LEU A 324 -5.34 -1.72 7.95
N TYR A 325 -6.68 -1.68 7.99
CA TYR A 325 -7.53 -2.78 7.56
C TYR A 325 -7.24 -3.15 6.10
N ARG A 326 -7.19 -2.16 5.19
CA ARG A 326 -6.86 -2.37 3.78
C ARG A 326 -5.47 -3.01 3.61
N THR A 327 -4.49 -2.58 4.38
CA THR A 327 -3.12 -3.09 4.32
C THR A 327 -3.03 -4.51 4.83
N VAL A 328 -3.61 -4.81 5.99
CA VAL A 328 -3.62 -6.17 6.55
C VAL A 328 -4.30 -7.14 5.58
N LEU A 329 -5.46 -6.78 5.05
CA LEU A 329 -6.15 -7.55 4.00
C LEU A 329 -5.23 -7.82 2.81
N THR A 330 -4.56 -6.78 2.29
CA THR A 330 -3.66 -6.87 1.14
C THR A 330 -2.47 -7.80 1.44
N VAL A 331 -1.88 -7.70 2.63
CA VAL A 331 -0.78 -8.56 3.08
C VAL A 331 -1.23 -10.02 3.17
N ILE A 332 -2.38 -10.30 3.79
CA ILE A 332 -2.93 -11.66 3.88
C ILE A 332 -3.17 -12.22 2.48
N ALA A 333 -3.80 -11.45 1.60
CA ALA A 333 -4.11 -11.86 0.23
C ALA A 333 -2.85 -12.19 -0.57
N VAL A 334 -1.82 -11.33 -0.55
CA VAL A 334 -0.56 -11.58 -1.28
C VAL A 334 0.19 -12.79 -0.71
N LYS A 335 0.19 -12.98 0.63
CA LYS A 335 0.87 -14.11 1.29
C LYS A 335 0.18 -15.44 1.05
N THR A 336 -1.14 -15.47 1.10
CA THR A 336 -1.91 -16.73 1.10
C THR A 336 -2.47 -17.11 -0.26
N LEU A 337 -2.61 -16.16 -1.19
CA LEU A 337 -3.25 -16.34 -2.49
C LEU A 337 -2.33 -15.88 -3.64
N SER A 338 -1.03 -16.22 -3.56
CA SER A 338 -0.02 -15.75 -4.53
C SER A 338 -0.25 -16.24 -5.98
N ALA A 339 -1.09 -17.24 -6.19
CA ALA A 339 -1.46 -17.75 -7.52
C ALA A 339 -2.65 -17.01 -8.16
N VAL A 340 -3.37 -16.20 -7.37
CA VAL A 340 -4.56 -15.46 -7.81
C VAL A 340 -4.15 -14.19 -8.54
N LEU A 341 -4.91 -13.80 -9.56
CA LEU A 341 -4.60 -12.59 -10.32
C LEU A 341 -4.88 -11.34 -9.46
N VAL A 342 -4.05 -10.31 -9.60
CA VAL A 342 -4.20 -9.04 -8.86
C VAL A 342 -5.58 -8.41 -9.06
N ALA A 343 -6.17 -8.57 -10.25
CA ALA A 343 -7.50 -8.08 -10.54
C ALA A 343 -8.58 -8.79 -9.67
N GLU A 344 -8.43 -10.10 -9.46
CA GLU A 344 -9.33 -10.89 -8.59
C GLU A 344 -9.07 -10.57 -7.11
N LEU A 345 -7.81 -10.36 -6.71
CA LEU A 345 -7.46 -9.88 -5.37
C LEU A 345 -8.04 -8.49 -5.09
N ASN A 346 -8.06 -7.60 -6.10
CA ASN A 346 -8.66 -6.29 -5.96
C ASN A 346 -10.19 -6.37 -5.81
N ASP A 347 -10.86 -7.26 -6.54
CA ASP A 347 -12.29 -7.50 -6.35
C ASP A 347 -12.56 -8.04 -4.94
N ALA A 348 -11.75 -8.99 -4.46
CA ALA A 348 -11.85 -9.50 -3.09
C ALA A 348 -11.64 -8.40 -2.04
N ARG A 349 -10.71 -7.48 -2.27
CA ARG A 349 -10.49 -6.31 -1.41
C ARG A 349 -11.70 -5.38 -1.39
N VAL A 350 -12.34 -5.12 -2.53
CA VAL A 350 -13.58 -4.32 -2.60
C VAL A 350 -14.70 -4.97 -1.79
N GLU A 351 -14.92 -6.27 -1.96
CA GLU A 351 -15.95 -7.00 -1.21
C GLU A 351 -15.65 -7.01 0.30
N CYS A 352 -14.40 -7.26 0.70
CA CYS A 352 -14.00 -7.33 2.11
C CYS A 352 -13.90 -5.95 2.78
N THR A 353 -13.95 -4.85 2.02
CA THR A 353 -14.00 -3.47 2.54
C THR A 353 -15.38 -2.84 2.41
N ASN A 354 -16.38 -3.62 1.98
CA ASN A 354 -17.75 -3.19 1.85
C ASN A 354 -18.31 -2.68 3.21
N PRO A 355 -18.93 -1.49 3.26
CA PRO A 355 -19.55 -0.96 4.48
C PRO A 355 -20.50 -1.95 5.17
N ALA A 356 -21.28 -2.72 4.41
CA ALA A 356 -22.25 -3.69 4.92
C ALA A 356 -21.58 -4.86 5.66
N LEU A 357 -20.38 -5.29 5.23
CA LEU A 357 -19.60 -6.30 5.94
C LEU A 357 -18.98 -5.72 7.22
N LEU A 358 -18.33 -4.56 7.10
CA LEU A 358 -17.63 -3.90 8.22
C LEU A 358 -18.60 -3.47 9.34
N GLY A 359 -19.79 -2.96 8.99
CA GLY A 359 -20.83 -2.64 9.94
C GLY A 359 -21.33 -3.87 10.70
N ARG A 360 -21.42 -5.03 10.04
CA ARG A 360 -21.74 -6.31 10.71
C ARG A 360 -20.61 -6.80 11.60
N MET A 361 -19.35 -6.62 11.21
CA MET A 361 -18.23 -6.90 12.11
C MET A 361 -18.34 -6.06 13.38
N ALA A 362 -18.72 -4.79 13.27
CA ALA A 362 -19.00 -3.95 14.45
C ALA A 362 -20.07 -4.57 15.36
N LEU A 363 -21.16 -5.10 14.78
CA LEU A 363 -22.25 -5.74 15.53
C LEU A 363 -21.79 -7.03 16.23
N VAL A 364 -20.99 -7.84 15.54
CA VAL A 364 -20.38 -9.07 16.07
C VAL A 364 -19.51 -8.77 17.29
N PHE A 365 -18.75 -7.66 17.26
CA PHE A 365 -17.97 -7.19 18.42
C PHE A 365 -18.80 -6.38 19.44
N GLY A 366 -20.12 -6.26 19.24
CA GLY A 366 -21.01 -5.58 20.19
C GLY A 366 -20.85 -4.06 20.23
N LEU A 367 -20.21 -3.44 19.24
CA LEU A 367 -19.84 -2.01 19.26
C LEU A 367 -21.05 -1.08 19.34
N GLN A 368 -22.22 -1.50 18.84
CA GLN A 368 -23.48 -0.76 18.92
C GLN A 368 -23.89 -0.37 20.35
N ARG A 369 -23.37 -1.07 21.37
CA ARG A 369 -23.64 -0.79 22.79
C ARG A 369 -22.72 0.29 23.37
N TYR A 370 -21.60 0.56 22.72
CA TYR A 370 -20.51 1.39 23.24
C TYR A 370 -20.24 2.64 22.42
N VAL A 371 -20.81 2.74 21.20
CA VAL A 371 -20.70 3.93 20.38
C VAL A 371 -21.43 5.10 21.05
N TYR A 372 -20.66 6.11 21.47
CA TYR A 372 -21.19 7.35 21.99
C TYR A 372 -21.65 8.22 20.83
N GLN A 373 -22.95 8.46 20.77
CA GLN A 373 -23.56 9.22 19.69
C GLN A 373 -24.72 10.07 20.20
N VAL A 374 -24.91 11.21 19.54
CA VAL A 374 -26.11 12.02 19.67
C VAL A 374 -27.11 11.50 18.64
N ARG A 375 -28.00 10.61 19.06
CA ARG A 375 -29.05 10.09 18.18
C ARG A 375 -29.99 11.21 17.74
N ARG A 376 -30.31 11.24 16.45
CA ARG A 376 -31.45 12.01 15.94
C ARG A 376 -32.64 11.08 15.83
N ALA A 377 -33.84 11.60 16.06
CA ALA A 377 -35.06 10.80 16.00
C ALA A 377 -35.29 10.14 14.62
N ASN A 378 -34.67 10.67 13.56
CA ASN A 378 -34.89 10.29 12.17
C ASN A 378 -33.66 9.66 11.50
N ASP A 379 -32.71 9.10 12.25
CA ASP A 379 -31.53 8.48 11.64
C ASP A 379 -31.93 7.23 10.84
N SER A 380 -31.62 7.24 9.54
CA SER A 380 -31.87 6.13 8.62
C SER A 380 -31.05 4.90 9.00
N SER A 381 -31.48 3.72 8.56
CA SER A 381 -30.74 2.47 8.72
C SER A 381 -29.38 2.48 8.02
N GLU A 382 -29.26 3.23 6.91
CA GLU A 382 -27.99 3.48 6.20
C GLU A 382 -27.02 4.30 7.05
N THR A 383 -27.51 5.37 7.70
CA THR A 383 -26.69 6.18 8.63
C THR A 383 -26.10 5.31 9.73
N ARG A 384 -26.92 4.43 10.30
CA ARG A 384 -26.47 3.48 11.35
C ARG A 384 -25.41 2.51 10.83
N LEU A 385 -25.51 2.09 9.57
CA LEU A 385 -24.51 1.20 8.97
C LEU A 385 -23.15 1.90 8.84
N GLU A 386 -23.13 3.12 8.30
CA GLU A 386 -21.91 3.93 8.16
C GLU A 386 -21.26 4.24 9.51
N GLU A 387 -22.07 4.47 10.56
CA GLU A 387 -21.60 4.67 11.92
C GLU A 387 -20.96 3.40 12.50
N MET A 388 -21.57 2.24 12.28
CA MET A 388 -21.03 0.96 12.73
C MET A 388 -19.74 0.59 11.98
N GLU A 389 -19.73 0.72 10.65
CA GLU A 389 -18.53 0.58 9.83
C GLU A 389 -17.41 1.51 10.34
N GLY A 390 -17.74 2.78 10.55
CA GLY A 390 -16.81 3.77 11.06
C GLY A 390 -16.24 3.42 12.43
N SER A 391 -17.07 2.87 13.32
CA SER A 391 -16.69 2.46 14.66
C SER A 391 -15.80 1.22 14.64
N PHE A 392 -16.07 0.26 13.75
CA PHE A 392 -15.19 -0.90 13.58
C PHE A 392 -13.82 -0.49 13.04
N ARG A 393 -13.75 0.39 12.03
CA ARG A 393 -12.48 0.95 11.57
C ARG A 393 -11.77 1.72 12.69
N ALA A 394 -12.49 2.49 13.50
CA ALA A 394 -11.90 3.19 14.62
C ALA A 394 -11.31 2.23 15.68
N LEU A 395 -11.98 1.11 15.95
CA LEU A 395 -11.43 0.04 16.80
C LEU A 395 -10.12 -0.52 16.23
N VAL A 396 -10.07 -0.79 14.92
CA VAL A 396 -8.83 -1.23 14.23
C VAL A 396 -7.70 -0.22 14.44
N GLY A 397 -7.99 1.08 14.26
CA GLY A 397 -7.03 2.15 14.52
C GLY A 397 -6.57 2.19 15.98
N ALA A 398 -7.48 2.05 16.93
CA ALA A 398 -7.17 2.04 18.36
C ALA A 398 -6.31 0.84 18.77
N VAL A 399 -6.60 -0.35 18.25
CA VAL A 399 -5.80 -1.56 18.50
C VAL A 399 -4.37 -1.36 18.00
N TYR A 400 -4.19 -0.80 16.80
CA TYR A 400 -2.85 -0.51 16.29
C TYR A 400 -2.10 0.51 17.13
N VAL A 401 -2.73 1.64 17.47
CA VAL A 401 -2.11 2.68 18.31
C VAL A 401 -1.68 2.11 19.66
N ARG A 402 -2.48 1.19 20.23
CA ARG A 402 -2.20 0.63 21.56
C ARG A 402 -1.20 -0.52 21.57
N PHE A 403 -1.34 -1.44 20.63
CA PHE A 403 -0.67 -2.75 20.65
C PHE A 403 0.30 -2.95 19.48
N GLY A 404 0.33 -2.03 18.51
CA GLY A 404 1.21 -2.07 17.36
C GLY A 404 0.77 -3.03 16.24
N TRP A 405 1.60 -3.13 15.20
CA TRP A 405 1.33 -3.93 14.00
C TRP A 405 1.17 -5.42 14.29
N THR A 406 2.03 -6.01 15.13
CA THR A 406 2.07 -7.46 15.35
C THR A 406 0.77 -7.98 15.96
N GLU A 407 0.29 -7.36 17.03
CA GLU A 407 -0.96 -7.75 17.69
C GLU A 407 -2.18 -7.45 16.81
N LEU A 408 -2.16 -6.33 16.07
CA LEU A 408 -3.20 -6.04 15.09
C LEU A 408 -3.28 -7.15 14.03
N PHE A 409 -2.16 -7.53 13.44
CA PHE A 409 -2.11 -8.53 12.38
C PHE A 409 -2.56 -9.90 12.92
N LYS A 410 -2.10 -10.29 14.10
CA LYS A 410 -2.50 -11.52 14.79
C LYS A 410 -4.02 -11.60 15.03
N TRP A 411 -4.67 -10.48 15.31
CA TRP A 411 -6.12 -10.42 15.46
C TRP A 411 -6.85 -10.43 14.11
N LEU A 412 -6.44 -9.58 13.17
CA LEU A 412 -7.15 -9.40 11.91
C LEU A 412 -6.93 -10.54 10.91
N GLU A 413 -5.80 -11.24 10.93
CA GLU A 413 -5.54 -12.36 10.01
C GLU A 413 -6.60 -13.48 10.08
N PRO A 414 -6.86 -14.10 11.25
CA PRO A 414 -7.92 -15.10 11.37
C PRO A 414 -9.33 -14.51 11.17
N LEU A 415 -9.52 -13.21 11.40
CA LEU A 415 -10.80 -12.55 11.15
C LEU A 415 -11.09 -12.42 9.65
N LEU A 416 -10.09 -12.06 8.85
CA LEU A 416 -10.25 -11.68 7.44
C LEU A 416 -10.04 -12.82 6.45
N LEU A 417 -9.19 -13.79 6.78
CA LEU A 417 -8.83 -14.86 5.85
C LEU A 417 -10.05 -15.62 5.28
N PRO A 418 -11.09 -15.99 6.06
CA PRO A 418 -12.28 -16.64 5.53
C PRO A 418 -13.00 -15.81 4.46
N TRP A 419 -13.15 -14.51 4.70
CA TRP A 419 -13.82 -13.59 3.79
C TRP A 419 -13.03 -13.36 2.50
N ILE A 420 -11.71 -13.23 2.60
CA ILE A 420 -10.84 -13.06 1.43
C ILE A 420 -10.96 -14.29 0.52
N ARG A 421 -10.94 -15.51 1.08
CA ARG A 421 -11.10 -16.75 0.32
C ARG A 421 -12.47 -16.84 -0.33
N ALA A 422 -13.54 -16.62 0.44
CA ALA A 422 -14.90 -16.66 -0.08
C ALA A 422 -15.12 -15.60 -1.18
N ALA A 423 -14.52 -14.42 -1.04
CA ALA A 423 -14.58 -13.38 -2.05
C ALA A 423 -13.86 -13.80 -3.33
N VAL A 424 -12.62 -14.31 -3.26
CA VAL A 424 -11.90 -14.80 -4.46
C VAL A 424 -12.66 -15.94 -5.14
N GLU A 425 -13.20 -16.88 -4.37
CA GLU A 425 -13.99 -18.01 -4.87
C GLU A 425 -15.36 -17.58 -5.44
N GLY A 426 -15.79 -16.35 -5.19
CA GLY A 426 -17.08 -15.83 -5.63
C GLY A 426 -18.27 -16.33 -4.84
N LYS A 427 -18.04 -17.04 -3.74
CA LYS A 427 -19.02 -17.42 -2.73
C LYS A 427 -19.54 -16.23 -1.92
N PHE A 428 -18.78 -15.15 -1.91
CA PHE A 428 -19.11 -13.91 -1.22
C PHE A 428 -19.17 -12.75 -2.21
N GLN A 429 -20.38 -12.29 -2.55
CA GLN A 429 -20.58 -11.15 -3.45
C GLN A 429 -21.71 -10.26 -2.94
N GLN A 430 -21.38 -9.00 -2.68
CA GLN A 430 -22.36 -7.98 -2.38
C GLN A 430 -22.40 -6.88 -3.44
N SER A 431 -21.28 -6.58 -4.11
CA SER A 431 -21.28 -5.52 -5.12
C SER A 431 -21.66 -6.04 -6.50
N LYS A 432 -22.67 -5.39 -7.11
CA LYS A 432 -23.00 -5.56 -8.53
C LYS A 432 -21.78 -5.27 -9.43
N ILE A 433 -20.88 -4.39 -8.96
CA ILE A 433 -19.66 -4.01 -9.67
C ILE A 433 -18.73 -5.21 -9.81
N ALA A 434 -18.47 -5.96 -8.73
CA ALA A 434 -17.62 -7.15 -8.80
C ALA A 434 -18.24 -8.23 -9.69
N SER A 435 -19.57 -8.42 -9.65
CA SER A 435 -20.23 -9.37 -10.56
C SER A 435 -20.09 -8.96 -12.03
N HIS A 436 -20.26 -7.66 -12.36
CA HIS A 436 -20.06 -7.16 -13.71
C HIS A 436 -18.60 -7.29 -14.17
N HIS A 437 -17.63 -6.99 -13.31
CA HIS A 437 -16.21 -7.16 -13.61
C HIS A 437 -15.85 -8.63 -13.87
N ARG A 438 -16.39 -9.56 -13.08
CA ARG A 438 -16.19 -11.00 -13.31
C ARG A 438 -16.79 -11.45 -14.63
N GLN A 439 -18.03 -11.05 -14.91
CA GLN A 439 -18.69 -11.39 -16.17
C GLN A 439 -17.88 -10.86 -17.36
N ALA A 440 -17.49 -9.59 -17.35
CA ALA A 440 -16.70 -8.99 -18.41
C ALA A 440 -15.35 -9.70 -18.62
N ARG A 441 -14.70 -10.16 -17.54
CA ARG A 441 -13.44 -10.94 -17.62
C ARG A 441 -13.67 -12.34 -18.13
N GLN A 442 -14.76 -13.00 -17.72
CA GLN A 442 -15.13 -14.31 -18.23
C GLN A 442 -15.38 -14.24 -19.73
N ASP A 443 -16.16 -13.25 -20.17
CA ASP A 443 -16.40 -12.96 -21.59
C ASP A 443 -15.08 -12.69 -22.35
N GLN A 444 -14.14 -11.96 -21.74
CA GLN A 444 -12.82 -11.72 -22.32
C GLN A 444 -11.98 -13.00 -22.43
N ARG A 445 -11.98 -13.86 -21.41
CA ARG A 445 -11.28 -15.16 -21.42
C ARG A 445 -11.86 -16.06 -22.50
N ASP A 446 -13.18 -16.16 -22.57
CA ASP A 446 -13.90 -16.98 -23.55
C ASP A 446 -13.65 -16.46 -24.97
N SER A 447 -13.62 -15.15 -25.16
CA SER A 447 -13.25 -14.51 -26.44
C SER A 447 -11.81 -14.81 -26.86
N MET A 448 -10.84 -14.70 -25.94
CA MET A 448 -9.44 -15.04 -26.21
C MET A 448 -9.24 -16.52 -26.52
N GLU A 449 -9.95 -17.41 -25.82
CA GLU A 449 -9.90 -18.84 -26.08
C GLU A 449 -10.54 -19.20 -27.43
N ALA A 450 -11.69 -18.61 -27.76
CA ALA A 450 -12.32 -18.75 -29.07
C ALA A 450 -11.40 -18.26 -30.19
N ALA A 451 -10.70 -17.14 -30.00
CA ALA A 451 -9.71 -16.63 -30.95
C ALA A 451 -8.51 -17.60 -31.10
N ARG A 452 -8.02 -18.20 -30.00
CA ARG A 452 -6.98 -19.24 -30.05
C ARG A 452 -7.45 -20.49 -30.80
N ARG A 453 -8.66 -20.97 -30.52
CA ARG A 453 -9.28 -22.12 -31.22
C ARG A 453 -9.44 -21.83 -32.72
N ARG A 454 -9.87 -20.62 -33.09
CA ARG A 454 -9.96 -20.19 -34.51
C ARG A 454 -8.58 -20.18 -35.18
N LYS A 455 -7.54 -19.64 -34.52
CA LYS A 455 -6.16 -19.67 -35.05
C LYS A 455 -5.62 -21.10 -35.22
N GLN A 456 -5.95 -22.00 -34.31
CA GLN A 456 -5.56 -23.42 -34.42
C GLN A 456 -6.29 -24.15 -35.55
N LYS A 457 -7.59 -23.86 -35.76
CA LYS A 457 -8.37 -24.41 -36.88
C LYS A 457 -7.95 -23.83 -38.24
N ALA A 458 -7.54 -22.56 -38.27
CA ALA A 458 -7.08 -21.89 -39.49
C ALA A 458 -5.65 -22.25 -39.90
N GLN A 459 -4.89 -22.97 -39.06
CA GLN A 459 -3.61 -23.54 -39.49
C GLN A 459 -3.89 -24.71 -40.46
N PRO A 460 -3.48 -24.62 -41.74
CA PRO A 460 -3.72 -25.68 -42.69
C PRO A 460 -3.04 -26.97 -42.20
N PRO A 461 -3.67 -28.14 -42.40
CA PRO A 461 -3.21 -29.42 -41.84
C PRO A 461 -1.80 -29.89 -42.26
N GLY A 462 -1.08 -29.15 -43.12
CA GLY A 462 0.31 -29.44 -43.53
C GLY A 462 1.41 -28.62 -42.84
N THR A 463 1.13 -27.51 -42.15
CA THR A 463 2.21 -26.60 -41.69
C THR A 463 2.93 -27.08 -40.43
N LYS A 464 2.31 -27.97 -39.64
CA LYS A 464 2.92 -28.55 -38.44
C LYS A 464 4.07 -29.50 -38.77
N ALA A 465 4.01 -30.20 -39.91
CA ALA A 465 5.07 -31.09 -40.36
C ALA A 465 6.32 -30.31 -40.80
N LEU A 466 6.16 -29.18 -41.50
CA LEU A 466 7.30 -28.36 -41.94
C LEU A 466 7.99 -27.63 -40.78
N THR A 467 7.24 -27.22 -39.75
CA THR A 467 7.81 -26.54 -38.58
C THR A 467 8.47 -27.50 -37.59
N SER A 468 8.02 -28.75 -37.48
CA SER A 468 8.75 -29.76 -36.69
C SER A 468 10.07 -30.13 -37.38
N VAL A 469 10.07 -30.36 -38.70
CA VAL A 469 11.29 -30.64 -39.48
C VAL A 469 12.29 -29.49 -39.44
N ALA A 470 11.82 -28.23 -39.52
CA ALA A 470 12.70 -27.07 -39.40
C ALA A 470 13.29 -26.90 -37.98
N ARG A 471 12.58 -27.30 -36.93
CA ARG A 471 13.12 -27.32 -35.56
C ARG A 471 14.15 -28.43 -35.39
N THR A 472 13.86 -29.64 -35.85
CA THR A 472 14.82 -30.76 -35.81
C THR A 472 16.09 -30.39 -36.59
N ALA A 473 15.97 -29.82 -37.80
CA ALA A 473 17.13 -29.39 -38.58
C ALA A 473 17.97 -28.31 -37.89
N LYS A 474 17.35 -27.41 -37.12
CA LYS A 474 18.04 -26.34 -36.38
C LYS A 474 18.77 -26.87 -35.14
N ASP A 475 18.22 -27.89 -34.48
CA ASP A 475 18.87 -28.57 -33.37
C ASP A 475 20.01 -29.48 -33.87
N THR A 476 19.88 -30.12 -35.03
CA THR A 476 20.99 -30.86 -35.66
C THR A 476 22.13 -29.91 -36.08
N TYR A 477 21.82 -28.71 -36.57
CA TYR A 477 22.82 -27.70 -36.93
C TYR A 477 23.57 -27.12 -35.71
N ARG A 478 22.94 -27.12 -34.53
CA ARG A 478 23.58 -26.70 -33.27
C ARG A 478 24.56 -27.74 -32.74
N HIS A 479 24.37 -29.02 -33.05
CA HIS A 479 25.22 -30.11 -32.56
C HIS A 479 26.31 -30.57 -33.54
N ASN A 480 26.24 -30.18 -34.81
CA ASN A 480 27.31 -30.42 -35.80
C ASN A 480 27.69 -29.12 -36.52
N PRO A 481 28.59 -28.28 -35.97
CA PRO A 481 29.13 -27.15 -36.72
C PRO A 481 29.95 -27.66 -37.91
N PRO A 482 29.85 -27.02 -39.10
CA PRO A 482 30.59 -27.47 -40.28
C PRO A 482 32.09 -27.34 -40.06
N VAL A 483 32.80 -28.44 -40.34
CA VAL A 483 34.27 -28.53 -40.35
C VAL A 483 34.84 -27.41 -41.24
N SER A 484 35.73 -26.61 -40.65
CA SER A 484 36.41 -25.49 -41.28
C SER A 484 37.19 -25.95 -42.50
N ARG A 485 36.81 -25.47 -43.70
CA ARG A 485 37.65 -25.56 -44.89
C ARG A 485 38.82 -24.60 -44.73
N ASP A 486 39.99 -25.18 -44.55
CA ASP A 486 41.30 -24.55 -44.67
C ASP A 486 41.38 -23.75 -45.98
N ARG A 487 41.57 -22.44 -45.87
CA ARG A 487 42.06 -21.60 -46.98
C ARG A 487 43.25 -20.80 -46.50
N ARG A 488 44.43 -21.37 -46.77
CA ARG A 488 45.68 -20.65 -46.90
C ARG A 488 45.55 -19.59 -47.99
N SER A 489 45.87 -18.34 -47.66
CA SER A 489 46.52 -17.43 -48.59
C SER A 489 47.10 -16.24 -47.82
N SER A 490 48.42 -16.30 -47.71
CA SER A 490 49.35 -15.25 -47.32
C SER A 490 49.17 -13.98 -48.17
N VAL A 491 49.09 -12.82 -47.53
CA VAL A 491 49.48 -11.54 -48.15
C VAL A 491 50.24 -10.70 -47.14
N HIS A 492 51.51 -10.47 -47.48
CA HIS A 492 52.45 -9.51 -46.89
C HIS A 492 51.84 -8.10 -46.79
N ARG A 493 52.11 -7.39 -45.68
CA ARG A 493 52.15 -5.92 -45.65
C ARG A 493 53.49 -5.45 -45.09
N PRO A 494 54.19 -4.52 -45.78
CA PRO A 494 55.45 -3.97 -45.30
C PRO A 494 55.22 -2.88 -44.24
N ARG A 495 56.18 -2.80 -43.32
CA ARG A 495 56.36 -1.71 -42.35
C ARG A 495 56.90 -0.48 -43.10
N HIS A 496 56.28 0.68 -42.88
CA HIS A 496 56.98 1.96 -42.98
C HIS A 496 56.99 2.62 -41.61
N ALA A 497 58.21 2.84 -41.14
CA ALA A 497 58.56 3.79 -40.10
C ALA A 497 58.62 5.20 -40.70
N LEU A 498 58.46 6.22 -39.84
CA LEU A 498 59.09 7.56 -39.81
C LEU A 498 58.31 8.33 -38.73
N SER A 499 58.94 8.59 -37.57
CA SER A 499 59.76 9.77 -37.22
C SER A 499 58.92 10.81 -36.48
#